data_AF-A0AAN8Q9I9-F1
#
_entry.id   AF-A0AAN8Q9I9-F1
#
_cell.length_a   1.000
_cell.length_b   1.000
_cell.length_c   1.000
_cell.angle_alpha   90.00
_cell.angle_beta   90.00
_cell.angle_gamma   90.00
#
_symmetry.space_group_name_H-M   'P 1'
#
loop_
_entity.id
_entity.type
_entity.pdbx_description
1 polymer ?
#
loop_
_entity_poly.entity_id
_entity_poly.type
_entity_poly.pdbx_seq_one_letter_code
_entity_poly.pdbx_strand_id
1 'polypeptide(L)'
;MAAPTKSKRNEVKDQNEIPTKLSSQEKNDIQLTSFLKWSDDNKFRMNVKVRVGKKGSCAQYGMIAEDDIKEGECLFEVPRSILLHGGTSSISNLLKNEADDLLSESGWVPLLISLMYEYNNPTSTWRPYLDLVPDFKELNLPMFWER
;
A
#
# COMPACT_ATOMS: atom_id res chain seq x y z
N MET A 1 3.57 56.93 33.26
CA MET A 1 4.15 56.01 32.26
C MET A 1 4.64 54.78 33.02
N ALA A 2 4.01 53.64 32.78
CA ALA A 2 4.17 52.40 33.57
C ALA A 2 5.41 51.62 33.12
N ALA A 3 6.18 51.11 34.10
CA ALA A 3 7.30 50.20 33.88
C ALA A 3 6.78 48.75 33.71
N PRO A 4 7.38 47.90 32.86
CA PRO A 4 6.93 46.54 32.65
C PRO A 4 7.48 45.59 33.74
N THR A 5 6.56 44.88 34.38
CA THR A 5 6.80 43.87 35.41
C THR A 5 7.39 42.59 34.78
N LYS A 6 8.57 42.16 35.23
CA LYS A 6 9.19 40.89 34.81
C LYS A 6 8.44 39.71 35.46
N SER A 7 7.62 39.02 34.67
CA SER A 7 6.99 37.76 35.06
C SER A 7 8.04 36.64 35.02
N LYS A 8 8.34 36.04 36.18
CA LYS A 8 9.16 34.83 36.28
C LYS A 8 8.34 33.64 35.78
N ARG A 9 8.67 33.13 34.60
CA ARG A 9 8.12 31.88 34.06
C ARG A 9 8.83 30.73 34.78
N ASN A 10 8.08 29.95 35.57
CA ASN A 10 8.59 28.77 36.25
C ASN A 10 9.02 27.72 35.21
N GLU A 11 10.32 27.42 35.15
CA GLU A 11 10.86 26.23 34.48
C GLU A 11 10.56 25.02 35.36
N VAL A 12 9.42 24.38 35.10
CA VAL A 12 9.11 23.06 35.67
C VAL A 12 9.89 22.03 34.87
N LYS A 13 10.78 21.36 35.59
CA LYS A 13 11.48 20.13 35.22
C LYS A 13 10.46 19.07 34.81
N ASP A 14 10.55 18.60 33.57
CA ASP A 14 10.11 17.25 33.17
C ASP A 14 10.98 16.84 31.97
N GLN A 15 12.22 16.43 32.27
CA GLN A 15 13.13 15.80 31.31
C GLN A 15 13.52 14.38 31.70
N ASN A 16 12.83 13.75 32.65
CA ASN A 16 13.12 12.38 33.02
C ASN A 16 11.83 11.58 33.12
N GLU A 17 11.55 10.88 32.02
CA GLU A 17 10.90 9.57 31.91
C GLU A 17 10.21 9.53 30.53
N ILE A 18 10.98 9.24 29.48
CA ILE A 18 10.40 8.72 28.23
C ILE A 18 10.34 7.21 28.43
N PRO A 19 9.16 6.63 28.70
CA PRO A 19 9.04 5.19 28.73
C PRO A 19 9.20 4.70 27.30
N THR A 20 10.02 3.67 27.14
CA THR A 20 10.20 2.82 25.97
C THR A 20 8.86 2.43 25.35
N LYS A 21 8.28 3.30 24.51
CA LYS A 21 7.17 2.94 23.64
C LYS A 21 7.74 2.26 22.43
N LEU A 22 8.01 0.97 22.64
CA LEU A 22 7.75 -0.09 21.69
C LEU A 22 6.77 0.43 20.63
N SER A 23 7.29 0.63 19.42
CA SER A 23 6.57 1.02 18.21
C SER A 23 5.15 0.47 18.31
N SER A 24 4.16 1.36 18.35
CA SER A 24 2.75 0.98 18.44
C SER A 24 2.40 0.24 17.17
N GLN A 25 2.68 -1.07 17.16
CA GLN A 25 2.24 -2.02 16.16
C GLN A 25 0.72 -1.85 16.04
N GLU A 26 0.24 -1.48 14.85
CA GLU A 26 -1.17 -1.59 14.48
C GLU A 26 -1.53 -3.07 14.58
N LYS A 27 -2.03 -3.44 15.75
CA LYS A 27 -1.89 -4.81 16.25
C LYS A 27 -2.81 -5.83 15.60
N ASN A 28 -3.53 -5.54 14.50
CA ASN A 28 -4.36 -6.55 13.80
C ASN A 28 -4.81 -6.13 12.38
N ASP A 29 -3.96 -5.47 11.58
CA ASP A 29 -4.25 -5.43 10.13
C ASP A 29 -3.74 -6.73 9.48
N ILE A 30 -4.61 -7.75 9.50
CA ILE A 30 -4.28 -9.09 9.01
C ILE A 30 -3.99 -9.07 7.51
N GLN A 31 -4.72 -8.25 6.75
CA GLN A 31 -4.53 -8.12 5.30
C GLN A 31 -3.18 -7.49 4.99
N LEU A 32 -2.85 -6.37 5.64
CA LEU A 32 -1.55 -5.72 5.47
C LEU A 32 -0.42 -6.64 5.93
N THR A 33 -0.57 -7.34 7.05
CA THR A 33 0.45 -8.29 7.53
C THR A 33 0.67 -9.41 6.51
N SER A 34 -0.41 -9.92 5.91
CA SER A 34 -0.34 -10.95 4.87
C SER A 34 0.35 -10.44 3.61
N PHE A 35 0.06 -9.20 3.20
CA PHE A 35 0.72 -8.54 2.07
C PHE A 35 2.22 -8.32 2.31
N LEU A 36 2.61 -7.83 3.49
CA LEU A 36 4.01 -7.59 3.83
C LEU A 36 4.81 -8.90 3.84
N LYS A 37 4.21 -9.97 4.39
CA LYS A 37 4.80 -11.32 4.34
C LYS A 37 4.95 -11.80 2.89
N TRP A 38 3.89 -11.69 2.10
CA TRP A 38 3.92 -12.07 0.68
C TRP A 38 4.96 -11.28 -0.12
N SER A 39 5.13 -10.01 0.20
CA SER A 39 6.14 -9.14 -0.41
C SER A 39 7.55 -9.65 -0.14
N ASP A 40 7.85 -9.97 1.12
CA ASP A 40 9.14 -10.54 1.52
C ASP A 40 9.42 -11.90 0.83
N ASP A 41 8.44 -12.81 0.86
CA ASP A 41 8.52 -14.13 0.21
C ASP A 41 8.79 -14.02 -1.31
N ASN A 42 8.33 -12.92 -1.94
CA ASN A 42 8.48 -12.65 -3.37
C ASN A 42 9.64 -11.71 -3.74
N LYS A 43 10.55 -11.41 -2.80
CA LYS A 43 11.71 -10.52 -3.01
C LYS A 43 11.34 -9.08 -3.38
N PHE A 44 10.14 -8.63 -3.00
CA PHE A 44 9.81 -7.21 -2.98
C PHE A 44 10.62 -6.58 -1.85
N ARG A 45 11.54 -5.67 -2.19
CA ARG A 45 12.36 -4.97 -1.19
C ARG A 45 11.70 -3.64 -0.81
N MET A 46 11.62 -3.35 0.48
CA MET A 46 11.24 -2.04 1.01
C MET A 46 12.36 -1.46 1.84
N ASN A 47 12.53 -0.14 1.75
CA ASN A 47 13.46 0.60 2.60
C ASN A 47 12.94 0.62 4.03
N VAL A 48 13.84 0.44 5.01
CA VAL A 48 13.51 0.45 6.44
C VAL A 48 12.99 1.80 6.94
N LYS A 49 13.24 2.88 6.19
CA LYS A 49 12.75 4.23 6.49
C LYS A 49 11.30 4.47 6.07
N VAL A 50 10.65 3.49 5.44
CA VAL A 50 9.24 3.60 5.07
C VAL A 50 8.41 2.51 5.70
N ARG A 51 7.16 2.83 5.99
CA ARG A 51 6.13 1.92 6.47
C ARG A 51 4.91 2.03 5.57
N VAL A 52 4.25 0.91 5.30
CA VAL A 52 2.89 0.92 4.73
C VAL A 52 1.87 0.86 5.86
N GLY A 53 0.80 1.66 5.78
CA GLY A 53 -0.31 1.60 6.72
C GLY A 53 -1.30 2.74 6.54
N LYS A 54 -2.34 2.75 7.38
CA LYS A 54 -3.42 3.74 7.29
C LYS A 54 -3.12 5.00 8.09
N LYS A 55 -2.47 4.85 9.26
CA LYS A 55 -2.10 5.99 10.09
C LYS A 55 -1.09 6.90 9.37
N GLY A 56 -1.48 8.15 9.17
CA GLY A 56 -0.70 9.17 8.46
C GLY A 56 -0.97 9.22 6.95
N SER A 57 -1.79 8.31 6.41
CA SER A 57 -2.25 8.38 5.02
C SER A 57 -3.43 9.34 4.87
N CYS A 58 -3.57 9.95 3.70
CA CYS A 58 -4.71 10.79 3.35
C CYS A 58 -5.95 9.99 2.93
N ALA A 59 -5.77 8.76 2.41
CA ALA A 59 -6.85 7.90 1.95
C ALA A 59 -6.43 6.44 2.05
N GLN A 60 -7.12 5.66 2.91
CA GLN A 60 -6.84 4.24 3.14
C GLN A 60 -5.35 3.96 3.41
N TYR A 61 -4.76 2.94 2.80
CA TYR A 61 -3.34 2.64 2.92
C TYR A 61 -2.49 3.67 2.20
N GLY A 62 -1.39 4.07 2.83
CA GLY A 62 -0.34 4.87 2.22
C GLY A 62 1.04 4.34 2.61
N MET A 63 2.07 4.92 2.01
CA MET A 63 3.46 4.70 2.41
C MET A 63 3.96 5.96 3.13
N ILE A 64 4.44 5.79 4.36
CA ILE A 64 4.80 6.86 5.28
C ILE A 64 6.29 6.75 5.59
N ALA A 65 6.99 7.89 5.58
CA ALA A 65 8.37 7.96 6.03
C ALA A 65 8.43 7.90 7.57
N GLU A 66 9.27 7.01 8.09
CA GLU A 66 9.58 6.87 9.52
C GLU A 66 10.91 7.54 9.88
N ASP A 67 11.69 7.96 8.88
CA ASP A 67 12.96 8.69 9.02
C ASP A 67 13.21 9.61 7.80
N ASP A 68 14.22 10.46 7.86
CA ASP A 68 14.60 11.37 6.79
C ASP A 68 15.10 10.61 5.55
N ILE A 69 14.44 10.84 4.42
CA ILE A 69 14.74 10.23 3.12
C ILE A 69 15.48 11.26 2.26
N LYS A 70 16.66 10.90 1.76
CA LYS A 70 17.42 11.78 0.87
C LYS A 70 16.89 11.71 -0.55
N GLU A 71 17.07 12.79 -1.32
CA GLU A 71 16.77 12.78 -2.75
C GLU A 71 17.57 11.68 -3.46
N GLY A 72 16.89 10.91 -4.31
CA GLY A 72 17.47 9.76 -5.02
C GLY A 72 17.55 8.46 -4.21
N GLU A 73 17.13 8.45 -2.94
CA GLU A 73 17.10 7.23 -2.13
C GLU A 73 15.98 6.29 -2.61
N CYS A 74 16.32 5.01 -2.82
CA CYS A 74 15.36 4.00 -3.26
C CYS A 74 14.41 3.63 -2.10
N LEU A 75 13.10 3.72 -2.34
CA LEU A 75 12.06 3.41 -1.34
C LEU A 75 11.63 1.95 -1.38
N PHE A 76 11.51 1.39 -2.58
CA PHE A 76 11.15 0.00 -2.78
C PHE A 76 11.53 -0.49 -4.18
N GLU A 77 11.64 -1.81 -4.34
CA GLU A 77 11.93 -2.47 -5.60
C GLU A 77 11.02 -3.69 -5.78
N VAL A 78 10.33 -3.75 -6.92
CA VAL A 78 9.35 -4.80 -7.24
C VAL A 78 9.89 -5.68 -8.37
N PRO A 79 10.09 -6.99 -8.15
CA PRO A 79 10.46 -7.92 -9.22
C PRO A 79 9.39 -7.99 -10.32
N ARG A 80 9.82 -8.01 -11.59
CA ARG A 80 8.86 -8.09 -12.72
C ARG A 80 8.02 -9.36 -12.71
N SER A 81 8.53 -10.44 -12.13
CA SER A 81 7.84 -11.73 -12.04
C SER A 81 6.57 -11.70 -11.21
N ILE A 82 6.42 -10.72 -10.30
CA ILE A 82 5.27 -10.62 -9.39
C ILE A 82 4.25 -9.57 -9.82
N LEU A 83 4.49 -8.86 -10.92
CA LEU A 83 3.51 -7.94 -11.49
C LEU A 83 2.32 -8.76 -12.01
N LEU A 84 1.10 -8.37 -11.65
CA LEU A 84 -0.10 -9.02 -12.16
C LEU A 84 -0.47 -8.47 -13.53
N HIS A 85 -0.32 -9.29 -14.57
CA HIS A 85 -0.78 -8.99 -15.92
C HIS A 85 -1.06 -10.28 -16.70
N GLY A 86 -1.57 -10.16 -17.94
CA GLY A 86 -1.92 -11.33 -18.77
C GLY A 86 -0.79 -12.29 -19.08
N GLY A 87 0.48 -11.89 -18.90
CA GLY A 87 1.64 -12.75 -19.14
C GLY A 87 2.11 -13.51 -17.90
N THR A 88 1.81 -13.01 -16.71
CA THR A 88 2.20 -13.63 -15.42
C THR A 88 1.05 -14.36 -14.76
N SER A 89 -0.21 -14.03 -15.08
CA SER A 89 -1.38 -14.70 -14.51
C SER A 89 -1.36 -16.21 -14.77
N SER A 90 -2.06 -16.96 -13.91
CA SER A 90 -2.16 -18.42 -14.01
C SER A 90 -2.85 -18.89 -15.30
N ILE A 91 -3.66 -18.03 -15.93
CA ILE A 91 -4.31 -18.26 -17.22
C ILE A 91 -3.55 -17.67 -18.41
N SER A 92 -2.30 -17.27 -18.23
CA SER A 92 -1.50 -16.62 -19.29
C SER A 92 -1.40 -17.42 -20.59
N ASN A 93 -1.36 -18.76 -20.52
CA ASN A 93 -1.37 -19.60 -21.73
C ASN A 93 -2.69 -19.51 -22.50
N LEU A 94 -3.82 -19.48 -21.78
CA LEU A 94 -5.14 -19.31 -22.41
C LEU A 94 -5.24 -17.93 -23.07
N LEU A 95 -4.83 -16.88 -22.36
CA LEU A 95 -4.85 -15.51 -22.90
C LEU A 95 -3.97 -15.32 -24.13
N LYS A 96 -2.85 -16.06 -24.22
CA LYS A 96 -1.98 -16.07 -25.41
C LYS A 96 -2.63 -16.79 -26.59
N ASN A 97 -3.33 -17.90 -26.33
CA ASN A 97 -3.98 -18.68 -27.39
C ASN A 97 -5.16 -17.92 -28.01
N GLU A 98 -5.92 -17.19 -27.18
CA GLU A 98 -7.09 -16.42 -27.61
C GLU A 98 -6.75 -14.94 -27.91
N ALA A 99 -5.47 -14.60 -28.13
CA ALA A 99 -5.03 -13.21 -28.20
C ALA A 99 -5.75 -12.39 -29.29
N ASP A 100 -6.04 -13.01 -30.43
CA ASP A 100 -6.72 -12.37 -31.57
C ASP A 100 -8.18 -12.04 -31.23
N ASP A 101 -8.86 -12.88 -30.45
CA ASP A 101 -10.25 -12.68 -30.03
C ASP A 101 -10.38 -11.66 -28.88
N LEU A 102 -9.28 -11.42 -28.15
CA LEU A 102 -9.22 -10.44 -27.06
C LEU A 102 -8.80 -9.04 -27.52
N LEU A 103 -8.65 -8.82 -28.84
CA LEU A 103 -8.33 -7.52 -29.39
C LEU A 103 -9.47 -6.53 -29.16
N SER A 104 -9.15 -5.43 -28.48
CA SER A 104 -10.05 -4.30 -28.28
C SER A 104 -9.32 -3.00 -28.55
N GLU A 105 -10.06 -1.93 -28.84
CA GLU A 105 -9.48 -0.59 -29.02
C GLU A 105 -8.70 -0.10 -27.78
N SER A 106 -9.08 -0.58 -26.59
CA SER A 106 -8.41 -0.22 -25.33
C SER A 106 -7.16 -1.06 -25.02
N GLY A 107 -7.06 -2.27 -25.58
CA GLY A 107 -6.00 -3.24 -25.24
C GLY A 107 -6.04 -3.76 -23.79
N TRP A 108 -7.06 -3.42 -23.00
CA TRP A 108 -7.13 -3.78 -21.57
C TRP A 108 -7.75 -5.15 -21.32
N VAL A 109 -8.41 -5.73 -22.32
CA VAL A 109 -9.20 -6.97 -22.16
C VAL A 109 -8.39 -8.11 -21.52
N PRO A 110 -7.14 -8.43 -21.95
CA PRO A 110 -6.36 -9.50 -21.32
C PRO A 110 -6.04 -9.22 -19.84
N LEU A 111 -5.81 -7.95 -19.48
CA LEU A 111 -5.55 -7.56 -18.10
C LEU A 111 -6.82 -7.67 -17.25
N LEU A 112 -7.96 -7.19 -17.75
CA LEU A 112 -9.24 -7.28 -17.05
C LEU A 112 -9.62 -8.74 -16.78
N ILE A 113 -9.48 -9.63 -17.77
CA ILE A 113 -9.76 -11.06 -17.59
C ILE A 113 -8.80 -11.67 -16.57
N SER A 114 -7.50 -11.31 -16.61
CA SER A 114 -6.53 -11.76 -15.61
C SER A 114 -6.92 -11.33 -14.20
N LEU A 115 -7.30 -10.07 -14.01
CA LEU A 115 -7.74 -9.53 -12.73
C LEU A 115 -9.00 -10.25 -12.25
N MET A 116 -10.00 -10.43 -13.11
CA MET A 116 -11.25 -11.14 -12.78
C MET A 116 -10.98 -12.59 -12.36
N TYR A 117 -10.13 -13.30 -13.10
CA TYR A 117 -9.80 -14.69 -12.80
C TYR A 117 -9.07 -14.81 -11.46
N GLU A 118 -7.98 -14.05 -11.28
CA GLU A 118 -7.15 -14.13 -10.07
C GLU A 118 -7.90 -13.65 -8.82
N TYR A 119 -8.78 -12.64 -8.96
CA TYR A 119 -9.59 -12.14 -7.85
C TYR A 119 -10.58 -13.18 -7.32
N ASN A 120 -11.16 -13.98 -8.21
CA ASN A 120 -12.09 -15.06 -7.85
C ASN A 120 -11.38 -16.38 -7.48
N ASN A 121 -10.07 -16.47 -7.65
CA ASN A 121 -9.29 -17.65 -7.29
C ASN A 121 -8.77 -17.54 -5.85
N PRO A 122 -9.27 -18.34 -4.88
CA PRO A 122 -8.82 -18.27 -3.50
C PRO A 122 -7.36 -18.73 -3.31
N THR A 123 -6.82 -19.52 -4.24
CA THR A 123 -5.42 -19.97 -4.22
C THR A 123 -4.49 -19.12 -5.09
N SER A 124 -4.97 -17.95 -5.53
CA SER A 124 -4.17 -17.03 -6.34
C SER A 124 -2.87 -16.65 -5.64
N THR A 125 -1.77 -16.64 -6.39
CA THR A 125 -0.49 -16.16 -5.86
C THR A 125 -0.56 -14.68 -5.46
N TRP A 126 -1.47 -13.89 -6.06
CA TRP A 126 -1.68 -12.48 -5.74
C TRP A 126 -2.76 -12.26 -4.67
N ARG A 127 -3.28 -13.30 -4.01
CA ARG A 127 -4.33 -13.16 -2.99
C ARG A 127 -4.01 -12.07 -1.95
N PRO A 128 -2.81 -12.03 -1.33
CA PRO A 128 -2.51 -11.01 -0.33
C PRO A 128 -2.44 -9.58 -0.90
N TYR A 129 -2.11 -9.43 -2.18
CA TYR A 129 -2.14 -8.14 -2.88
C TYR A 129 -3.58 -7.72 -3.20
N LEU A 130 -4.40 -8.63 -3.71
CA LEU A 130 -5.79 -8.38 -4.08
C LEU A 130 -6.68 -8.11 -2.85
N ASP A 131 -6.33 -8.68 -1.70
CA ASP A 131 -6.98 -8.41 -0.41
C ASP A 131 -6.85 -6.96 0.07
N LEU A 132 -5.86 -6.20 -0.42
CA LEU A 132 -5.68 -4.78 -0.10
C LEU A 132 -6.46 -3.85 -1.03
N VAL A 133 -6.99 -4.35 -2.14
CA VAL A 133 -7.78 -3.55 -3.06
C VAL A 133 -9.08 -3.12 -2.36
N PRO A 134 -9.44 -1.83 -2.39
CA PRO A 134 -10.64 -1.34 -1.73
C PRO A 134 -11.90 -2.00 -2.32
N ASP A 135 -12.94 -2.13 -1.49
CA ASP A 135 -14.26 -2.56 -1.97
C ASP A 135 -14.75 -1.59 -3.06
N PHE A 136 -15.43 -2.12 -4.08
CA PHE A 136 -16.06 -1.34 -5.14
C PHE A 136 -16.98 -0.24 -4.61
N LYS A 137 -17.60 -0.44 -3.43
CA LYS A 137 -18.43 0.57 -2.76
C LYS A 137 -17.67 1.80 -2.28
N GLU A 138 -16.35 1.68 -2.09
CA GLU A 138 -15.49 2.78 -1.65
C GLU A 138 -14.85 3.53 -2.83
N LEU A 139 -15.10 3.10 -4.07
CA LEU A 139 -14.57 3.74 -5.27
C LEU A 139 -15.33 5.04 -5.54
N ASN A 140 -14.66 6.16 -5.32
CA ASN A 140 -15.20 7.50 -5.54
C ASN A 140 -14.98 8.00 -6.99
N LEU A 141 -15.18 7.14 -7.99
CA LEU A 141 -15.08 7.53 -9.39
C LEU A 141 -16.39 8.19 -9.85
N PRO A 142 -16.37 9.32 -10.60
CA PRO A 142 -17.59 10.00 -11.06
C PRO A 142 -18.56 9.13 -11.86
N MET A 143 -18.07 8.06 -12.49
CA MET A 143 -18.91 7.09 -13.20
C MET A 143 -19.89 6.32 -12.30
N PHE A 144 -19.67 6.32 -10.99
CA PHE A 144 -20.54 5.69 -9.99
C PHE A 144 -21.49 6.66 -9.30
N TRP A 145 -21.47 7.95 -9.67
CA TRP A 145 -22.36 8.94 -9.07
C TRP A 145 -23.79 8.77 -9.60
N GLU A 146 -24.77 9.07 -8.75
CA GLU A 146 -26.18 9.15 -9.16
C GLU A 146 -26.33 10.20 -10.27
N ARG A 147 -27.11 9.87 -11.30
CA ARG A 147 -27.35 10.73 -12.47
C ARG A 147 -28.49 11.71 -12.23
#